data_AF-A0A2G8JDJ3-F1
#
_entry.id   AF-A0A2G8JDJ3-F1
#
_cell.length_a   1.000
_cell.length_b   1.000
_cell.length_c   1.000
_cell.angle_alpha   90.00
_cell.angle_beta   90.00
_cell.angle_gamma   90.00
#
_symmetry.space_group_name_H-M   'P 1'
#
loop_
_entity.id
_entity.type
_entity.pdbx_description
1 polymer ?
#
loop_
_entity_poly.entity_id
_entity_poly.type
_entity_poly.pdbx_seq_one_letter_code
_entity_poly.pdbx_strand_id
1 'polypeptide(L)'
;MDLQTIRERIRRRQYKSRDDFKGDIESIVRNSTLYNGAKSPLTMIASNMLSFCEKKMAEKNDKFARLEKAINPLLDDNDQVAFSFILDNIITSMKAVPDVCTSRFSIKYRYLSLLPMDGPTD
;
A
#
# COMPACT_ATOMS: atom_id res chain seq x y z
N MET A 1 3.15 9.91 -25.66
CA MET A 1 2.13 9.29 -24.79
C MET A 1 0.78 9.47 -25.46
N ASP A 2 -0.09 8.46 -25.39
CA ASP A 2 -1.41 8.43 -26.05
C ASP A 2 -2.35 7.45 -25.31
N LEU A 3 -3.65 7.51 -25.60
CA LEU A 3 -4.66 6.71 -24.90
C LEU A 3 -4.59 5.20 -25.19
N GLN A 4 -4.06 4.79 -26.35
CA GLN A 4 -3.88 3.38 -26.66
C GLN A 4 -2.73 2.81 -25.82
N THR A 5 -1.61 3.52 -25.75
CA THR A 5 -0.49 3.18 -24.87
C THR A 5 -0.93 3.11 -23.41
N ILE A 6 -1.66 4.12 -22.93
CA ILE A 6 -2.17 4.14 -21.54
C ILE A 6 -3.06 2.92 -21.26
N ARG A 7 -3.96 2.56 -22.19
CA ARG A 7 -4.83 1.39 -22.07
C ARG A 7 -4.01 0.09 -21.94
N GLU A 8 -2.93 -0.03 -22.70
CA GLU A 8 -2.04 -1.19 -22.62
C GLU A 8 -1.28 -1.25 -21.29
N ARG A 9 -0.80 -0.10 -20.78
CA ARG A 9 -0.17 -0.02 -19.45
C ARG A 9 -1.11 -0.42 -18.32
N ILE A 10 -2.41 -0.07 -18.41
CA ILE A 10 -3.44 -0.54 -17.48
C ILE A 10 -3.55 -2.08 -17.54
N ARG A 11 -3.65 -2.67 -18.73
CA ARG A 11 -3.76 -4.13 -18.91
C ARG A 11 -2.56 -4.87 -18.32
N ARG A 12 -1.38 -4.29 -18.45
CA ARG A 12 -0.12 -4.81 -17.89
C ARG A 12 0.08 -4.49 -16.40
N ARG A 13 -0.89 -3.89 -15.71
CA ARG A 13 -0.84 -3.53 -14.28
C ARG A 13 0.41 -2.70 -13.91
N GLN A 14 0.81 -1.79 -14.82
CA GLN A 14 2.04 -1.01 -14.67
C GLN A 14 1.90 0.19 -13.73
N TYR A 15 0.69 0.73 -13.57
CA TYR A 15 0.44 1.82 -12.62
C TYR A 15 0.25 1.26 -11.21
N LYS A 16 1.01 1.78 -10.25
CA LYS A 16 0.89 1.42 -8.83
C LYS A 16 0.13 2.47 -8.04
N SER A 17 0.14 3.71 -8.52
CA SER A 17 -0.62 4.83 -7.99
C SER A 17 -1.48 5.50 -9.06
N ARG A 18 -2.48 6.28 -8.63
CA ARG A 18 -3.22 7.19 -9.49
C ARG A 18 -2.31 8.25 -10.11
N ASP A 19 -1.25 8.63 -9.41
CA ASP A 19 -0.31 9.67 -9.83
C ASP A 19 0.52 9.20 -11.02
N ASP A 20 0.92 7.92 -11.05
CA ASP A 20 1.59 7.32 -12.21
C ASP A 20 0.71 7.42 -13.47
N PHE A 21 -0.57 7.09 -13.32
CA PHE A 21 -1.54 7.17 -14.41
C PHE A 21 -1.82 8.63 -14.81
N LYS A 22 -1.94 9.53 -13.84
CA LYS A 22 -2.12 10.97 -14.07
C LYS A 22 -0.94 11.56 -14.84
N GLY A 23 0.29 11.21 -14.48
CA GLY A 23 1.51 11.68 -15.14
C GLY A 23 1.56 11.35 -16.63
N ASP A 24 1.02 10.19 -17.03
CA ASP A 24 0.91 9.84 -18.45
C ASP A 24 -0.14 10.70 -19.18
N ILE A 25 -1.26 11.04 -18.53
CA ILE A 25 -2.27 11.98 -19.07
C ILE A 25 -1.69 13.39 -19.18
N GLU A 26 -0.99 13.88 -18.16
CA GLU A 26 -0.29 15.16 -18.19
C GLU A 26 0.78 15.21 -19.30
N SER A 27 1.42 14.08 -19.58
CA SER A 27 2.36 13.98 -20.70
C SER A 27 1.68 14.15 -22.06
N ILE A 28 0.42 13.74 -22.22
CA ILE A 28 -0.36 14.05 -23.44
C ILE A 28 -0.54 15.56 -23.58
N VAL A 29 -0.90 16.24 -22.48
CA VAL A 29 -1.09 17.71 -22.47
C VAL A 29 0.22 18.43 -22.75
N ARG A 30 1.32 18.05 -22.09
CA ARG A 30 2.65 18.64 -22.30
C ARG A 30 3.13 18.47 -23.74
N ASN A 31 3.01 17.27 -24.30
CA ASN A 31 3.38 17.02 -25.69
C ASN A 31 2.51 17.87 -26.64
N SER A 32 1.19 17.89 -26.42
CA SER A 32 0.29 18.70 -27.24
C SER A 32 0.64 20.19 -27.17
N THR A 33 0.95 20.70 -25.98
CA THR A 33 1.36 22.09 -25.77
C THR A 33 2.68 22.41 -26.48
N LEU A 34 3.65 21.49 -26.42
CA LEU A 34 4.97 21.65 -27.04
C LEU A 34 4.89 21.70 -28.58
N TYR A 35 4.09 20.83 -29.19
CA TYR A 35 4.02 20.72 -30.65
C TYR A 35 2.95 21.60 -31.30
N ASN A 36 1.81 21.79 -30.63
CA ASN A 36 0.67 22.52 -31.21
C ASN A 36 0.53 23.94 -30.63
N GLY A 37 1.15 24.23 -29.48
CA GLY A 37 1.03 25.50 -28.76
C GLY A 37 -0.14 25.53 -27.78
N ALA A 38 0.01 26.26 -26.67
CA ALA A 38 -0.93 26.28 -25.54
C ALA A 38 -2.37 26.69 -25.91
N LYS A 39 -2.54 27.52 -26.94
CA LYS A 39 -3.86 28.00 -27.41
C LYS A 39 -4.46 27.15 -28.54
N SER A 40 -3.80 26.06 -28.95
CA SER A 40 -4.32 25.19 -29.99
C SER A 40 -5.59 24.47 -29.51
N PRO A 41 -6.60 24.30 -30.38
CA PRO A 41 -7.77 23.47 -30.07
C PRO A 41 -7.39 22.06 -29.61
N LEU A 42 -6.32 21.48 -30.14
CA LEU A 42 -5.82 20.15 -29.74
C LEU A 42 -5.32 20.14 -28.30
N THR A 43 -4.66 21.22 -27.87
CA THR A 43 -4.18 21.36 -26.49
C THR A 43 -5.35 21.60 -25.54
N MET A 44 -6.35 22.39 -25.95
CA MET A 44 -7.56 22.56 -25.15
C MET A 44 -8.31 21.24 -24.92
N ILE A 45 -8.44 20.39 -25.95
CA ILE A 45 -9.04 19.07 -25.83
C ILE A 45 -8.23 18.19 -24.85
N ALA A 46 -6.90 18.20 -24.97
CA ALA A 46 -6.03 17.45 -24.06
C ALA A 46 -6.17 17.94 -22.60
N SER A 47 -6.23 19.25 -22.37
CA SER A 47 -6.44 19.85 -21.05
C SER A 47 -7.81 19.48 -20.46
N ASN A 48 -8.87 19.47 -21.29
CA ASN A 48 -10.19 19.03 -20.85
C ASN A 48 -10.19 17.56 -20.43
N MET A 49 -9.42 16.70 -21.11
CA MET A 49 -9.25 15.31 -20.73
C MET A 49 -8.56 15.16 -19.37
N LEU A 50 -7.52 15.97 -19.09
CA LEU A 50 -6.85 15.99 -17.78
C LEU A 50 -7.81 16.48 -16.69
N SER A 51 -8.56 17.57 -16.92
CA SER A 51 -9.53 18.09 -15.95
C SER A 51 -10.63 17.06 -15.63
N PHE A 52 -11.13 16.35 -16.65
CA PHE A 52 -12.08 15.26 -16.44
C PHE A 52 -11.48 14.11 -15.62
N CYS A 53 -10.23 13.77 -15.89
CA CYS A 53 -9.49 12.75 -15.13
C CYS A 53 -9.40 13.13 -13.64
N GLU A 54 -8.97 14.36 -13.33
CA GLU A 54 -8.84 14.86 -11.96
C GLU A 54 -10.18 14.85 -11.22
N LYS A 55 -11.25 15.30 -11.88
CA LYS A 55 -12.61 15.23 -11.33
C LYS A 55 -13.00 13.80 -10.97
N LYS A 56 -12.77 12.85 -11.87
CA LYS A 56 -13.10 11.42 -11.63
C LYS A 56 -12.24 10.79 -10.55
N MET A 57 -11.00 11.23 -10.39
CA MET A 57 -10.13 10.81 -9.30
C MET A 57 -10.60 11.34 -7.96
N ALA A 58 -10.99 12.61 -7.89
CA ALA A 58 -11.52 13.23 -6.68
C ALA A 58 -12.82 12.55 -6.20
N GLU A 59 -13.74 12.25 -7.12
CA GLU A 59 -14.99 11.52 -6.82
C GLU A 59 -14.76 10.13 -6.17
N LYS A 60 -13.60 9.52 -6.40
CA LYS A 60 -13.27 8.16 -5.93
C LYS A 60 -12.03 8.13 -5.05
N ASN A 61 -11.65 9.27 -4.48
CA ASN A 61 -10.41 9.46 -3.71
C ASN A 61 -10.18 8.35 -2.68
N ASP A 62 -11.17 8.10 -1.81
CA ASP A 62 -11.04 7.14 -0.72
C ASP A 62 -10.89 5.70 -1.22
N LYS A 63 -11.54 5.38 -2.36
CA LYS A 63 -11.41 4.07 -2.99
C LYS A 63 -10.01 3.89 -3.57
N PHE A 64 -9.47 4.92 -4.23
CA PHE A 64 -8.10 4.88 -4.75
C PHE A 64 -7.09 4.76 -3.61
N ALA A 65 -7.20 5.57 -2.56
CA ALA A 65 -6.30 5.52 -1.41
C ALA A 65 -6.24 4.12 -0.76
N ARG A 66 -7.40 3.48 -0.55
CA ARG A 66 -7.46 2.10 -0.01
C ARG A 66 -6.80 1.08 -0.94
N LEU A 67 -7.00 1.19 -2.24
CA LEU A 67 -6.43 0.27 -3.23
C LEU A 67 -4.92 0.47 -3.38
N GLU A 68 -4.44 1.71 -3.39
CA GLU A 68 -3.01 2.06 -3.45
C GLU A 68 -2.27 1.48 -2.24
N LYS A 69 -2.84 1.65 -1.04
CA LYS A 69 -2.29 1.04 0.19
C LYS A 69 -2.29 -0.49 0.15
N ALA A 70 -3.29 -1.11 -0.47
CA ALA A 70 -3.30 -2.57 -0.64
C ALA A 70 -2.27 -3.06 -1.68
N ILE A 71 -1.95 -2.24 -2.69
CA ILE A 71 -0.93 -2.55 -3.71
C ILE A 71 0.48 -2.41 -3.11
N ASN A 72 0.71 -1.39 -2.30
CA ASN A 72 1.97 -1.20 -1.58
C ASN A 72 1.68 -0.76 -0.14
N PRO A 73 1.65 -1.70 0.82
CA PRO A 73 1.41 -1.41 2.23
C PRO A 73 2.45 -0.49 2.88
N LEU A 74 3.60 -0.30 2.21
CA LEU A 74 4.71 0.54 2.67
C LEU A 74 4.61 1.99 2.15
N LEU A 75 3.59 2.34 1.35
CA LEU A 75 3.32 3.72 0.90
C LEU A 75 2.53 4.54 1.94
N ASP A 76 2.41 4.06 3.18
CA ASP A 76 1.77 4.82 4.27
C ASP A 76 2.83 5.72 4.91
N ASP A 77 2.56 7.03 5.03
CA ASP A 77 3.48 8.03 5.64
C ASP A 77 3.76 7.76 7.13
N ASN A 78 3.10 6.75 7.71
CA ASN A 78 3.32 6.30 9.06
C ASN A 78 4.38 5.18 9.11
N ASP A 79 5.64 5.57 9.28
CA ASP A 79 6.79 4.68 9.44
C ASP A 79 6.56 3.56 10.47
N GLN A 80 5.74 3.81 11.51
CA GLN A 80 5.42 2.81 12.53
C GLN A 80 4.55 1.68 11.98
N VAL A 81 3.62 1.98 11.07
CA VAL A 81 2.78 0.97 10.40
C VAL A 81 3.62 0.14 9.44
N ALA A 82 4.52 0.79 8.69
CA ALA A 82 5.46 0.11 7.80
C ALA A 82 6.39 -0.83 8.60
N PHE A 83 6.97 -0.36 9.70
CA PHE A 83 7.82 -1.16 10.57
C PHE A 83 7.08 -2.33 11.23
N SER A 84 5.87 -2.09 11.75
CA SER A 84 5.03 -3.15 12.33
C SER A 84 4.70 -4.23 11.30
N PHE A 85 4.39 -3.85 10.06
CA PHE A 85 4.12 -4.80 8.97
C PHE A 85 5.34 -5.66 8.62
N ILE A 86 6.53 -5.06 8.59
CA ILE A 86 7.79 -5.80 8.37
C ILE A 86 8.00 -6.82 9.50
N LEU A 87 7.85 -6.40 10.76
CA LEU A 87 8.01 -7.29 11.91
C LEU A 87 6.98 -8.42 11.92
N ASP A 88 5.72 -8.14 11.60
CA ASP A 88 4.67 -9.16 11.55
C ASP A 88 4.94 -10.21 10.47
N ASN A 89 5.48 -9.82 9.31
CA ASN A 89 5.89 -10.76 8.27
C ASN A 89 7.03 -11.66 8.76
N ILE A 90 8.04 -11.09 9.41
CA ILE A 90 9.17 -11.86 9.99
C ILE A 90 8.65 -12.85 11.04
N ILE A 91 7.80 -12.40 11.97
CA ILE A 91 7.20 -13.24 13.01
C ILE A 91 6.35 -14.36 12.39
N THR A 92 5.59 -14.05 11.34
CA THR A 92 4.77 -15.03 10.63
C THR A 92 5.64 -16.09 9.95
N SER A 93 6.74 -15.69 9.32
CA SER A 93 7.73 -16.62 8.76
C SER A 93 8.39 -17.48 9.84
N MET A 94 8.72 -16.91 11.00
CA MET A 94 9.29 -17.66 12.13
C MET A 94 8.30 -18.67 12.72
N LYS A 95 7.01 -18.34 12.77
CA LYS A 95 5.94 -19.26 13.23
C LYS A 95 5.72 -20.44 12.29
N ALA A 96 6.05 -20.30 11.00
CA ALA A 96 5.91 -21.37 10.02
C ALA A 96 7.00 -22.45 10.13
N VAL A 97 8.03 -22.23 10.95
CA VAL A 97 9.08 -23.20 11.23
C VAL A 97 8.56 -24.19 12.30
N PRO A 98 8.46 -25.49 12.00
CA PRO A 98 8.15 -26.52 13.00
C PRO A 98 9.20 -26.45 14.13
N ASP A 99 8.77 -26.68 15.37
CA ASP A 99 9.57 -26.66 16.62
C ASP A 99 9.84 -25.30 17.31
N VAL A 100 9.53 -24.15 16.70
CA VAL A 100 9.64 -22.83 17.41
C VAL A 100 8.50 -22.60 18.41
N CYS A 101 7.35 -23.27 18.22
CA CYS A 101 6.17 -23.20 19.09
C CYS A 101 6.38 -23.68 20.54
N THR A 102 7.53 -24.24 20.87
CA THR A 102 7.89 -24.59 22.26
C THR A 102 8.27 -23.37 23.11
N SER A 103 8.51 -22.20 22.51
CA SER A 103 9.00 -21.00 23.23
C SER A 103 7.94 -19.95 23.55
N ARG A 104 6.67 -20.13 23.14
CA ARG A 104 5.61 -19.13 23.33
C ARG A 104 4.37 -19.64 24.05
N PHE A 105 4.59 -20.21 25.23
CA PHE A 105 3.71 -19.93 26.35
C PHE A 105 4.55 -19.24 27.42
N SER A 106 4.09 -18.09 27.92
CA SER A 106 4.61 -17.54 29.18
C SER A 106 4.78 -18.71 30.16
N ILE A 107 5.97 -18.85 30.73
CA ILE A 107 6.22 -19.75 31.86
C ILE A 107 5.42 -19.19 33.04
N LYS A 108 4.10 -19.38 33.01
CA LYS A 108 3.21 -19.10 34.13
C LYS A 108 3.31 -20.32 35.03
N TYR A 109 4.06 -20.13 36.11
CA TYR A 109 4.11 -20.94 37.33
C TYR A 109 4.86 -22.28 37.23
N ARG A 110 6.16 -22.23 37.52
CA ARG A 110 6.91 -23.37 38.08
C ARG A 110 7.78 -22.93 39.25
N TYR A 111 7.19 -22.22 40.22
CA TYR A 111 7.82 -21.88 41.50
C TYR A 111 6.87 -21.98 42.71
N LEU A 112 5.65 -22.52 42.54
CA LEU A 112 4.65 -22.62 43.64
C LEU A 112 4.43 -24.05 44.16
N SER A 113 5.24 -25.03 43.75
CA SER A 113 5.14 -26.43 44.18
C SER A 113 6.37 -26.96 44.94
N LEU A 114 7.22 -26.07 45.46
CA LEU A 114 8.45 -26.43 46.18
C LEU A 114 8.60 -25.69 47.53
N LEU A 115 7.51 -25.59 48.30
CA LEU A 115 7.64 -25.29 49.73
C LEU A 115 7.32 -26.56 50.54
N PRO A 116 8.22 -26.99 51.45
CA PRO A 116 8.09 -28.22 52.19
C PRO A 116 7.00 -28.14 53.28
N MET A 117 6.49 -29.32 53.61
CA MET A 117 5.54 -29.64 54.67
C MET A 117 5.96 -29.06 56.02
N ASP A 118 5.04 -28.39 56.72
CA ASP A 118 5.00 -28.35 58.18
C ASP A 118 3.53 -28.48 58.61
N GLY A 119 3.20 -29.62 59.23
CA GLY A 119 1.96 -29.79 59.99
C GLY A 119 2.03 -29.02 61.32
N PRO A 120 0.92 -28.95 62.05
CA PRO A 120 0.92 -29.74 63.29
C PRO A 120 -0.43 -30.37 63.66
N THR A 121 -0.31 -31.60 64.17
CA THR A 121 -0.96 -32.25 65.32
C THR A 121 -2.34 -31.77 65.81
N ASP A 122 -3.29 -32.71 65.79
CA ASP A 122 -4.02 -33.17 66.99
C ASP A 122 -3.91 -34.70 67.07
#